data_AF-A0A413BEU0-F1
#
_entry.id   AF-A0A413BEU0-F1
#
_cell.length_a   1.000
_cell.length_b   1.000
_cell.length_c   1.000
_cell.angle_alpha   90.00
_cell.angle_beta   90.00
_cell.angle_gamma   90.00
#
_symmetry.space_group_name_H-M   'P 1'
#
loop_
_entity.id
_entity.type
_entity.pdbx_description
1 polymer ?
#
loop_
_entity_poly.entity_id
_entity_poly.type
_entity_poly.pdbx_seq_one_letter_code
_entity_poly.pdbx_strand_id
1 'polypeptide(L)' 'MNNTALGAENKKEQTINFISEAHEKFYYEKLKEIRYQDVYHKALCYCLGISDDTRRNARTGSSR' A
#
# COMPACT_ATOMS: atom_id res chain seq x y z
N MET A 1 24.35 14.60 25.03
CA MET A 1 23.96 13.86 23.81
C MET A 1 22.61 14.37 23.36
N ASN A 2 22.65 15.35 22.47
CA ASN A 2 21.54 16.00 21.81
C ASN A 2 21.23 15.19 20.55
N ASN A 3 20.41 14.15 20.72
CA ASN A 3 19.80 13.37 19.65
C ASN A 3 18.70 14.22 19.01
N THR A 4 19.14 15.13 18.14
CA THR A 4 18.29 15.87 17.23
C THR A 4 17.53 14.89 16.32
N ALA A 5 16.27 14.61 16.67
CA ALA A 5 15.28 14.10 15.75
C ALA A 5 14.37 15.25 15.25
N LEU A 6 14.95 16.43 14.93
CA LEU A 6 14.24 17.55 14.29
C LEU A 6 13.77 17.22 12.85
N GLY A 7 13.90 15.97 12.38
CA GLY A 7 13.33 15.51 11.11
C GLY A 7 11.85 15.14 11.20
N ALA A 8 11.27 15.07 12.40
CA ALA A 8 9.84 14.81 12.61
C ALA A 8 8.99 16.09 12.64
N GLU A 9 9.59 17.24 12.36
CA GLU A 9 8.88 18.51 12.28
C GLU A 9 8.53 18.84 10.84
N ASN A 10 7.26 18.59 10.51
CA ASN A 10 6.46 19.31 9.53
C ASN A 10 6.75 19.08 8.03
N LYS A 11 5.65 18.76 7.31
CA LYS A 11 5.46 18.79 5.86
C LYS A 11 6.15 17.70 5.04
N LYS A 12 5.47 16.57 4.84
CA LYS A 12 5.40 15.94 3.51
C LYS A 12 4.00 15.39 3.35
N GLU A 13 3.26 15.88 2.36
CA GLU A 13 2.30 15.02 1.66
C GLU A 13 3.04 13.69 1.44
N GLN A 14 2.68 12.64 2.19
CA GLN A 14 3.33 11.35 2.02
C GLN A 14 2.79 10.78 0.71
N THR A 15 3.37 11.22 -0.40
CA THR A 15 3.13 10.65 -1.71
C THR A 15 3.61 9.21 -1.62
N ILE A 16 2.67 8.27 -1.69
CA ILE A 16 2.98 6.83 -1.66
C ILE A 16 3.76 6.54 -2.95
N ASN A 17 4.99 6.06 -2.81
CA ASN A 17 5.83 5.70 -3.95
C ASN A 17 5.49 4.28 -4.41
N PHE A 18 4.97 4.13 -5.63
CA PHE A 18 4.72 2.81 -6.22
C PHE A 18 5.89 2.37 -7.11
N ILE A 19 6.17 1.07 -7.11
CA ILE A 19 7.28 0.51 -7.91
C ILE A 19 6.89 0.40 -9.40
N SER A 20 5.59 0.31 -9.69
CA SER A 20 5.04 0.29 -11.05
C SER A 20 3.57 0.72 -11.06
N GLU A 21 3.07 1.07 -12.24
CA GLU A 21 1.64 1.36 -12.45
C GLU A 21 0.75 0.16 -12.07
N ALA A 22 1.23 -1.07 -12.27
CA ALA A 22 0.51 -2.28 -11.88
C ALA A 22 0.37 -2.42 -10.35
N HIS A 23 1.38 -2.00 -9.60
CA HIS A 23 1.35 -1.95 -8.14
C HIS A 23 0.34 -0.90 -7.65
N GLU A 24 0.37 0.30 -8.24
CA GLU A 24 -0.57 1.37 -7.92
C GLU A 24 -2.02 1.00 -8.22
N LYS A 25 -2.28 0.47 -9.42
CA LYS A 25 -3.62 0.06 -9.84
C LYS A 25 -4.18 -1.02 -8.91
N PHE A 26 -3.37 -2.04 -8.60
CA PHE A 26 -3.78 -3.09 -7.67
C PHE A 26 -4.12 -2.55 -6.28
N TYR A 27 -3.30 -1.64 -5.76
CA TYR A 27 -3.51 -1.02 -4.45
C TYR A 27 -4.88 -0.33 -4.35
N TYR A 28 -5.24 0.50 -5.33
CA TYR A 28 -6.53 1.20 -5.33
C TYR A 28 -7.71 0.29 -5.65
N GLU A 29 -7.56 -0.72 -6.51
CA GLU A 29 -8.60 -1.70 -6.79
C GLU A 29 -8.94 -2.51 -5.54
N LYS A 30 -7.92 -3.05 -4.84
CA LYS A 30 -8.14 -3.82 -3.62
C LYS A 30 -8.70 -2.96 -2.49
N LEU A 31 -8.28 -1.71 -2.35
CA LEU A 31 -8.84 -0.78 -1.36
C LEU A 31 -10.35 -0.54 -1.51
N LYS A 32 -10.89 -0.64 -2.74
CA LYS A 32 -12.34 -0.52 -2.97
C LYS A 32 -13.11 -1.77 -2.56
N GLU A 33 -12.47 -2.95 -2.62
CA GLU A 33 -13.10 -4.22 -2.25
C GLU A 33 -13.18 -4.43 -0.72
N ILE A 34 -12.24 -3.85 0.04
CA ILE A 34 -12.23 -3.97 1.51
C ILE A 34 -13.20 -2.99 2.19
N ARG A 35 -14.03 -3.53 3.08
CA ARG A 35 -15.03 -2.78 3.87
C ARG A 35 -14.42 -1.76 4.83
N TYR A 36 -13.22 -2.03 5.34
CA TYR A 36 -12.53 -1.18 6.31
C TYR A 36 -11.17 -0.76 5.76
N GLN A 37 -10.97 0.54 5.56
CA GLN A 37 -9.73 1.12 5.02
C GLN A 37 -8.87 1.72 6.13
N ASP A 38 -8.56 0.91 7.15
CA ASP A 38 -7.63 1.34 8.18
C ASP A 38 -6.17 1.34 7.68
N VAL A 39 -5.27 1.79 8.54
CA VAL A 39 -3.85 1.94 8.24
C VAL A 39 -3.18 0.59 7.94
N TYR A 40 -3.63 -0.49 8.57
CA TYR A 40 -3.09 -1.84 8.38
C TYR A 40 -3.56 -2.46 7.06
N HIS A 41 -4.83 -2.28 6.71
CA HIS A 41 -5.38 -2.76 5.45
C HIS A 41 -4.73 -2.05 4.26
N LYS A 42 -4.48 -0.74 4.38
CA LYS A 42 -3.70 0.02 3.40
C LYS A 42 -2.28 -0.53 3.28
N ALA A 43 -1.56 -0.66 4.39
CA ALA A 43 -0.20 -1.21 4.37
C ALA A 43 -0.15 -2.64 3.78
N LEU A 44 -1.12 -3.49 4.12
CA LEU A 44 -1.22 -4.85 3.60
C LEU A 44 -1.46 -4.86 2.08
N CYS A 45 -2.45 -4.09 1.59
CA CYS A 45 -2.73 -3.98 0.15
C CYS A 45 -1.51 -3.44 -0.61
N TYR A 46 -0.77 -2.51 0.00
CA TYR A 46 0.46 -1.98 -0.57
C TYR A 46 1.52 -3.08 -0.69
N CYS A 47 1.80 -3.83 0.37
CA CYS A 47 2.79 -4.92 0.35
C CYS A 47 2.43 -6.04 -0.65
N LEU A 48 1.15 -6.45 -0.68
CA LEU A 48 0.67 -7.48 -1.61
C LEU A 48 0.80 -7.04 -3.08
N GLY A 49 0.67 -5.74 -3.33
CA GLY A 49 0.79 -5.16 -4.65
C GLY A 49 2.20 -5.10 -5.21
N ILE A 50 3.25 -5.34 -4.41
CA ILE A 50 4.65 -5.25 -4.86
C ILE A 50 5.00 -6.40 -5.82
N SER A 51 4.65 -7.64 -5.46
CA SER A 51 4.97 -8.85 -6.23
C SER A 51 3.92 -9.16 -7.29
N ASP A 52 4.35 -9.49 -8.51
CA ASP A 52 3.42 -9.83 -9.60
C ASP A 52 2.62 -11.10 -9.31
N ASP A 53 3.28 -12.14 -8.79
CA ASP A 53 2.63 -13.40 -8.44
C ASP A 53 1.54 -13.18 -7.39
N THR A 54 1.82 -12.31 -6.42
CA THR A 54 0.87 -11.98 -5.36
C THR A 54 -0.33 -11.23 -5.90
N ARG A 55 -0.12 -10.24 -6.79
CA ARG A 55 -1.22 -9.54 -7.48
C ARG A 55 -2.09 -10.50 -8.30
N ARG A 56 -1.47 -11.43 -9.03
CA ARG A 56 -2.16 -12.42 -9.88
C ARG A 56 -3.00 -13.39 -9.05
N ASN A 57 -2.43 -13.88 -7.95
CA ASN A 57 -3.12 -14.81 -7.05
C ASN A 57 -4.28 -14.14 -6.31
N ALA A 58 -4.08 -12.90 -5.82
CA ALA A 58 -5.13 -12.12 -5.17
C ALA A 58 -6.30 -11.76 -6.11
N ARG A 59 -6.09 -11.79 -7.42
CA ARG A 59 -7.15 -11.60 -8.43
C ARG A 59 -7.89 -12.90 -8.78
N THR A 60 -7.25 -14.05 -8.58
CA THR A 60 -7.80 -15.38 -8.93
C THR A 60 -8.48 -16.08 -7.75
N GLY A 61 -8.18 -15.69 -6.51
CA GLY A 61 -8.79 -16.25 -5.30
C GLY A 61 -10.25 -15.87 -5.03
N SER A 62 -10.89 -15.03 -5.84
CA SER A 62 -12.29 -14.59 -5.63
C SER A 62 -13.35 -15.41 -6.40
N SER A 63 -12.94 -16.46 -7.13
CA SER A 63 -13.84 -17.31 -7.95
C SER A 63 -13.90 -18.78 -7.51
N ARG A 64 -13.70 -19.06 -6.21
CA ARG A 64 -13.97 -20.39 -5.63
C ARG A 64 -14.98 -20.28 -4.51
#